data_AF-A0A958T1L4-F1
#
_entry.id   AF-A0A958T1L4-F1
#
_cell.length_a   1.000
_cell.length_b   1.000
_cell.length_c   1.000
_cell.angle_alpha   90.00
_cell.angle_beta   90.00
_cell.angle_gamma   90.00
#
_symmetry.space_group_name_H-M   'P 1'
#
loop_
_entity.id
_entity.type
_entity.pdbx_description
1 polymer ?
#
loop_
_entity_poly.entity_id
_entity_poly.type
_entity_poly.pdbx_seq_one_letter_code
_entity_poly.pdbx_strand_id
1 'polypeptide(L)'
;LIRYGVVIGVILGLLGALLYHAIGRIFTHDEMVLTEFYKIFWIILAMFPVCAIAFIYDSIFKGLGEMKTLRNLLLIATFLVFAPVLYILDLFDWQLYGVFTALYAWILTRSFPLVYIFRRRFKRLSENV
;
A
#
# COMPACT_ATOMS: atom_id res chain seq x y z
N LEU A 1 9.75 -13.75 8.40
CA LEU A 1 8.71 -12.71 8.60
C LEU A 1 8.09 -12.23 7.28
N ILE A 2 8.87 -11.72 6.32
CA ILE A 2 8.33 -11.19 5.04
C ILE A 2 7.52 -12.24 4.26
N ARG A 3 8.01 -13.48 4.15
CA ARG A 3 7.26 -14.58 3.49
C ARG A 3 5.88 -14.82 4.14
N TYR A 4 5.82 -14.85 5.47
CA TYR A 4 4.55 -14.98 6.21
C TYR A 4 3.63 -13.77 5.99
N GLY A 5 4.18 -12.56 5.99
CA GLY A 5 3.41 -11.34 5.70
C GLY A 5 2.79 -11.34 4.31
N VAL A 6 3.55 -11.76 3.30
CA VAL A 6 3.04 -11.88 1.92
C VAL A 6 1.95 -12.94 1.84
N VAL A 7 2.14 -14.12 2.45
CA VAL A 7 1.12 -15.17 2.47
C VAL A 7 -0.17 -14.67 3.13
N ILE A 8 -0.07 -14.00 4.28
CA ILE A 8 -1.25 -13.44 4.96
C ILE A 8 -1.92 -12.36 4.11
N GLY A 9 -1.14 -11.46 3.48
CA GLY A 9 -1.67 -10.43 2.59
C GLY A 9 -2.39 -11.01 1.36
N VAL A 10 -1.87 -12.11 0.80
CA VAL A 10 -2.52 -12.84 -0.30
C VAL A 10 -3.80 -13.52 0.19
N ILE A 11 -3.80 -14.16 1.36
CA ILE A 11 -5.00 -14.77 1.94
C ILE A 11 -6.09 -13.70 2.17
N LEU A 12 -5.73 -12.54 2.71
CA LEU A 12 -6.66 -11.43 2.90
C LEU A 12 -7.21 -10.90 1.56
N GLY A 13 -6.36 -10.79 0.53
CA GLY A 13 -6.80 -10.44 -0.82
C GLY A 13 -7.75 -11.48 -1.42
N LEU A 14 -7.49 -12.77 -1.22
CA LEU A 14 -8.37 -13.85 -1.69
C LEU A 14 -9.70 -13.88 -0.93
N LEU A 15 -9.69 -13.68 0.38
CA LEU A 15 -10.91 -13.56 1.19
C LEU A 15 -11.73 -12.34 0.75
N GLY A 16 -11.08 -11.20 0.53
CA GLY A 16 -11.74 -10.01 -0.01
C GLY A 16 -12.33 -10.22 -1.41
N ALA A 17 -11.66 -11.00 -2.25
CA ALA A 17 -12.15 -11.39 -3.57
C ALA A 17 -13.34 -12.36 -3.49
N LEU A 18 -13.36 -13.27 -2.52
CA LEU A 18 -14.48 -14.20 -2.31
C LEU A 18 -15.71 -13.46 -1.78
N LEU A 19 -15.51 -12.47 -0.89
CA LEU A 19 -16.57 -11.64 -0.33
C LEU A 19 -16.85 -10.36 -1.16
N TYR A 20 -16.38 -10.27 -2.40
CA TYR A 20 -16.44 -9.06 -3.24
C TYR A 20 -17.82 -8.39 -3.26
N HIS A 21 -18.87 -9.17 -3.54
CA HIS A 21 -20.24 -8.64 -3.61
C HIS A 21 -20.92 -8.45 -2.25
N ALA A 22 -20.56 -9.27 -1.25
CA ALA A 22 -21.10 -9.15 0.10
C ALA A 22 -20.62 -7.85 0.76
N ILE A 23 -19.33 -7.52 0.58
CA ILE A 23 -18.73 -6.30 1.13
C ILE A 23 -19.44 -5.06 0.57
N GLY A 24 -19.63 -4.97 -0.75
CA GLY A 24 -20.32 -3.83 -1.37
C GLY A 24 -21.74 -3.60 -0.82
N ARG A 25 -22.52 -4.69 -0.66
CA ARG A 25 -23.90 -4.62 -0.15
C ARG A 25 -24.00 -4.28 1.34
N ILE A 26 -22.96 -4.56 2.13
CA ILE A 26 -22.92 -4.15 3.55
C ILE A 26 -22.78 -2.62 3.66
N PHE A 27 -22.05 -1.99 2.74
CA PHE A 27 -21.82 -0.54 2.78
C PHE A 27 -23.00 0.27 2.26
N THR A 28 -23.63 -0.18 1.17
CA THR A 28 -24.77 0.54 0.58
C THR A 28 -25.66 -0.40 -0.22
N HIS A 29 -26.91 0.02 -0.43
CA HIS A 29 -27.89 -0.69 -1.24
C HIS A 29 -28.19 0.03 -2.56
N ASP A 30 -27.53 1.17 -2.82
CA ASP A 30 -27.67 1.92 -4.07
C ASP A 30 -26.85 1.26 -5.20
N GLU A 31 -27.53 0.87 -6.27
CA GLU A 31 -26.93 0.18 -7.42
C GLU A 31 -25.91 1.04 -8.17
N MET A 32 -26.06 2.36 -8.21
CA MET A 32 -25.11 3.25 -8.87
C MET A 32 -23.77 3.25 -8.14
N VAL A 33 -23.80 3.29 -6.80
CA VAL A 33 -22.58 3.27 -5.98
C VAL A 33 -21.91 1.90 -6.01
N LEU A 34 -22.70 0.81 -6.01
CA LEU A 34 -22.17 -0.55 -6.12
C LEU A 34 -21.42 -0.78 -7.44
N THR A 35 -21.93 -0.23 -8.53
CA THR A 35 -21.31 -0.37 -9.86
C THR A 35 -19.92 0.25 -9.89
N GLU A 36 -19.76 1.46 -9.33
CA GLU A 36 -18.45 2.11 -9.23
C GLU A 36 -17.53 1.41 -8.22
N PHE A 37 -18.08 0.95 -7.09
CA PHE A 37 -17.31 0.18 -6.11
C PHE A 37 -16.73 -1.11 -6.72
N TYR A 38 -17.54 -1.87 -7.44
CA TYR A 38 -17.09 -3.12 -8.10
C TYR A 38 -16.13 -2.88 -9.25
N LYS A 39 -16.06 -1.67 -9.82
CA LYS A 39 -15.06 -1.30 -10.81
C LYS A 39 -13.67 -1.13 -10.19
N ILE A 40 -13.58 -0.53 -9.00
CA ILE A 40 -12.29 -0.19 -8.37
C ILE A 40 -11.75 -1.23 -7.37
N PHE A 41 -12.62 -2.07 -6.80
CA PHE A 41 -12.27 -2.86 -5.61
C PHE A 41 -11.13 -3.87 -5.86
N TRP A 42 -10.94 -4.33 -7.10
CA TRP A 42 -9.79 -5.16 -7.46
C TRP A 42 -8.43 -4.49 -7.22
N ILE A 43 -8.33 -3.16 -7.36
CA ILE A 43 -7.09 -2.42 -7.05
C ILE A 43 -6.79 -2.57 -5.57
N ILE A 44 -7.79 -2.36 -4.72
CA ILE A 44 -7.66 -2.50 -3.26
C ILE A 44 -7.23 -3.93 -2.89
N LEU A 45 -7.77 -4.94 -3.56
CA LEU A 45 -7.36 -6.33 -3.36
C LEU A 45 -5.89 -6.56 -3.69
N ALA A 46 -5.40 -5.97 -4.79
CA ALA A 46 -3.99 -6.02 -5.18
C ALA A 46 -3.08 -5.25 -4.20
N MET A 47 -3.60 -4.26 -3.48
CA MET A 47 -2.84 -3.50 -2.47
C MET A 47 -2.50 -4.34 -1.23
N PHE A 48 -3.34 -5.29 -0.82
CA PHE A 48 -3.14 -6.07 0.42
C PHE A 48 -1.76 -6.71 0.62
N PRO A 49 -1.16 -7.44 -0.34
CA PRO A 49 0.18 -8.01 -0.18
C PRO A 49 1.26 -6.94 -0.01
N VAL A 50 1.15 -5.82 -0.74
CA VAL A 50 2.11 -4.71 -0.64
C VAL A 50 1.98 -4.00 0.70
N CYS A 51 0.74 -3.79 1.17
CA CYS A 51 0.44 -3.24 2.48
C CYS A 51 1.03 -4.11 3.60
N ALA A 52 0.94 -5.44 3.50
CA ALA A 52 1.54 -6.34 4.48
C ALA A 52 3.06 -6.17 4.59
N ILE A 53 3.76 -6.01 3.46
CA ILE A 53 5.21 -5.75 3.44
C ILE A 53 5.50 -4.38 4.06
N ALA A 54 4.79 -3.34 3.62
CA ALA A 54 4.97 -1.98 4.13
C ALA A 54 4.77 -1.91 5.65
N PHE A 55 3.73 -2.59 6.15
CA PHE A 55 3.40 -2.66 7.57
C PHE A 55 4.50 -3.35 8.40
N ILE A 56 5.07 -4.46 7.89
CA ILE A 56 6.18 -5.14 8.56
C ILE A 56 7.38 -4.20 8.70
N TYR A 57 7.78 -3.51 7.63
CA TYR A 57 8.91 -2.58 7.69
C TYR A 57 8.62 -1.37 8.57
N ASP A 58 7.43 -0.78 8.48
CA ASP A 58 7.03 0.32 9.36
C ASP A 58 7.06 -0.12 10.83
N SER A 59 6.65 -1.34 11.17
CA SER A 59 6.73 -1.86 12.54
C SER A 59 8.17 -2.04 13.04
N ILE A 60 9.06 -2.56 12.19
CA ILE A 60 10.48 -2.76 12.52
C ILE A 60 11.17 -1.43 12.80
N PHE A 61 11.03 -0.46 11.90
CA PHE A 61 11.71 0.81 12.07
C PHE A 61 11.14 1.65 13.23
N LYS A 62 9.83 1.54 13.51
CA LYS A 62 9.23 2.09 14.73
C LYS A 62 9.86 1.45 15.98
N GLY A 63 10.04 0.13 15.98
CA GLY A 63 10.70 -0.60 17.07
C GLY A 63 12.18 -0.23 17.27
N LEU A 64 12.89 0.11 16.20
CA LEU A 64 14.29 0.58 16.25
C LEU A 64 14.45 2.05 16.68
N GLY A 65 13.36 2.78 16.92
CA GLY A 65 13.40 4.21 17.28
C GLY A 65 13.79 5.15 16.12
N GLU A 66 13.84 4.67 14.88
CA GLU A 66 14.30 5.40 13.70
C GLU A 66 13.18 6.24 13.05
N MET A 67 12.47 7.03 13.88
CA MET A 67 11.28 7.79 13.46
C MET A 67 11.59 8.93 12.49
N LYS A 68 12.82 9.46 12.51
CA LYS A 68 13.26 10.54 11.60
C LYS A 68 13.22 10.08 10.14
N THR A 69 13.72 8.88 9.87
CA THR A 69 13.72 8.28 8.53
C THR A 69 12.30 8.04 8.03
N LEU A 70 11.41 7.53 8.89
CA LEU A 70 10.01 7.28 8.53
C LEU A 70 9.24 8.55 8.19
N ARG A 71 9.46 9.62 8.97
CA ARG A 71 8.83 10.91 8.73
C ARG A 71 9.28 11.51 7.40
N ASN A 72 10.59 11.54 7.14
CA ASN A 72 11.10 12.11 5.90
C ASN A 72 10.60 11.32 4.69
N LEU A 73 10.54 9.99 4.80
CA LEU A 73 10.01 9.14 3.75
C LEU A 73 8.51 9.35 3.51
N LEU A 74 7.73 9.56 4.58
CA LEU A 74 6.31 9.93 4.47
C LEU A 74 6.15 11.22 3.66
N LEU A 75 6.87 12.27 4.03
CA LEU A 75 6.78 13.57 3.37
C LEU A 75 7.20 13.46 1.90
N ILE A 76 8.32 12.80 1.62
CA ILE A 76 8.80 12.56 0.25
C ILE A 76 7.75 11.80 -0.57
N ALA A 77 7.21 10.69 -0.05
CA ALA A 77 6.22 9.91 -0.77
C ALA A 77 4.95 10.72 -1.05
N THR A 78 4.48 11.53 -0.10
CA THR A 78 3.26 12.32 -0.27
C THR A 78 3.45 13.45 -1.28
N PHE A 79 4.54 14.24 -1.17
CA PHE A 79 4.72 15.42 -2.02
C PHE A 79 5.31 15.09 -3.41
N LEU A 80 6.17 14.08 -3.51
CA LEU A 80 6.86 13.75 -4.77
C LEU A 80 6.21 12.61 -5.56
N VAL A 81 5.34 11.80 -4.94
CA VAL A 81 4.65 10.71 -5.64
C VAL A 81 3.15 10.86 -5.57
N PHE A 82 2.55 10.87 -4.39
CA PHE A 82 1.08 10.90 -4.28
C PHE A 82 0.46 12.13 -4.96
N ALA A 83 0.89 13.34 -4.59
CA ALA A 83 0.35 14.58 -5.16
C ALA A 83 0.52 14.69 -6.69
N PRO A 84 1.72 14.48 -7.28
CA PRO A 84 1.85 14.59 -8.74
C PRO A 84 1.15 13.45 -9.48
N VAL A 85 1.18 12.21 -8.97
CA VAL A 85 0.48 11.08 -9.60
C VAL A 85 -1.03 11.29 -9.56
N LEU A 86 -1.56 11.79 -8.45
CA LEU A 86 -2.97 12.15 -8.34
C LEU A 86 -3.35 13.22 -9.37
N TYR A 87 -2.58 14.31 -9.45
CA TYR A 87 -2.86 15.40 -10.39
C TYR A 87 -2.78 14.94 -11.85
N ILE A 88 -1.78 14.12 -12.20
CA ILE A 88 -1.66 13.56 -13.55
C ILE A 88 -2.86 12.66 -13.88
N LEU A 89 -3.27 11.80 -12.96
CA LEU A 89 -4.41 10.89 -13.19
C LEU A 89 -5.75 11.63 -13.23
N ASP A 90 -5.87 12.76 -12.53
CA ASP A 90 -7.01 13.66 -12.61
C ASP A 90 -7.12 14.31 -14.00
N LEU A 91 -5.99 14.71 -14.61
CA LEU A 91 -5.94 15.21 -15.98
C LEU A 91 -6.38 14.17 -17.03
N PHE A 92 -6.27 12.88 -16.73
CA PHE A 92 -6.73 11.79 -17.60
C PHE A 92 -8.20 11.41 -17.37
N ASP A 93 -8.94 12.12 -16.51
CA ASP A 93 -10.34 11.82 -16.17
C ASP A 93 -10.56 10.41 -15.61
N TRP A 94 -9.55 9.82 -14.94
CA TRP A 94 -9.66 8.49 -14.35
C TRP A 94 -10.48 8.45 -13.05
N GLN A 95 -10.99 9.59 -12.58
CA GLN A 95 -11.88 9.73 -11.43
C GLN A 95 -11.42 8.86 -10.24
N LEU A 96 -12.24 7.87 -9.85
CA LEU A 96 -12.00 6.98 -8.72
C LEU A 96 -10.79 6.06 -8.94
N TYR A 97 -10.56 5.59 -10.17
CA TYR A 97 -9.38 4.79 -10.51
C TYR A 97 -8.09 5.58 -10.30
N GLY A 98 -8.12 6.88 -10.60
CA GLY A 98 -6.99 7.78 -10.40
C GLY A 98 -6.57 7.85 -8.94
N VAL A 99 -7.55 8.05 -8.05
CA VAL A 99 -7.30 8.16 -6.59
C VAL A 99 -6.69 6.88 -6.02
N PHE A 100 -7.29 5.72 -6.30
CA PHE A 100 -6.80 4.45 -5.75
C PHE A 100 -5.45 4.04 -6.34
N THR A 101 -5.20 4.35 -7.60
CA THR A 101 -3.89 4.11 -8.23
C THR A 101 -2.82 5.02 -7.63
N ALA A 102 -3.12 6.30 -7.37
CA ALA A 102 -2.22 7.21 -6.67
C ALA A 102 -1.92 6.75 -5.24
N LEU A 103 -2.93 6.27 -4.51
CA LEU A 103 -2.75 5.65 -3.18
C LEU A 103 -1.86 4.40 -3.25
N TYR A 104 -2.04 3.56 -4.27
CA TYR A 104 -1.19 2.38 -4.43
C TYR A 104 0.27 2.75 -4.71
N ALA A 105 0.50 3.71 -5.61
CA ALA A 105 1.84 4.24 -5.88
C ALA A 105 2.48 4.81 -4.61
N TRP A 106 1.72 5.54 -3.80
CA TRP A 106 2.19 6.07 -2.52
C TRP A 106 2.64 4.98 -1.53
N ILE A 107 1.85 3.90 -1.39
CA ILE A 107 2.22 2.77 -0.52
C ILE A 107 3.47 2.06 -1.04
N LEU A 108 3.61 1.88 -2.36
CA LEU A 108 4.80 1.30 -2.98
C LEU A 108 6.04 2.13 -2.71
N THR A 109 5.97 3.45 -2.90
CA THR A 109 7.08 4.37 -2.65
C THR A 109 7.47 4.42 -1.18
N ARG A 110 6.55 4.20 -0.25
CA ARG A 110 6.90 4.06 1.17
C ARG A 110 7.63 2.73 1.45
N SER A 111 7.10 1.63 0.94
CA SER A 111 7.61 0.27 1.23
C SER A 111 9.00 0.01 0.65
N PHE A 112 9.25 0.45 -0.59
CA PHE A 112 10.46 0.08 -1.34
C PHE A 112 11.77 0.65 -0.75
N PRO A 113 11.86 1.94 -0.37
CA PRO A 113 13.07 2.51 0.23
C PRO A 113 13.36 1.95 1.62
N LEU A 114 12.33 1.60 2.40
CA LEU A 114 12.50 0.95 3.72
C LEU A 114 13.17 -0.41 3.56
N VAL A 115 12.72 -1.23 2.60
CA VAL A 115 13.36 -2.52 2.27
C VAL A 115 14.83 -2.33 1.93
N TYR A 116 15.13 -1.30 1.13
CA TYR A 116 16.49 -1.01 0.69
C TYR A 116 17.41 -0.57 1.84
N ILE A 117 16.96 0.39 2.66
CA ILE A 117 17.71 0.88 3.83
C ILE A 117 17.95 -0.27 4.81
N PHE A 118 16.94 -1.10 5.05
CA PHE A 118 17.04 -2.26 5.94
C PHE A 118 18.12 -3.24 5.45
N ARG A 119 18.08 -3.63 4.16
CA ARG A 119 19.09 -4.55 3.60
C ARG A 119 20.51 -3.99 3.70
N ARG A 120 20.70 -2.71 3.39
CA ARG A 120 22.04 -2.07 3.48
C ARG A 120 22.58 -2.07 4.91
N ARG A 121 21.74 -1.75 5.90
CA ARG A 121 22.17 -1.63 7.28
C ARG A 121 22.49 -2.99 7.92
N PHE A 122 21.65 -4.00 7.68
CA PHE A 122 21.86 -5.33 8.26
C PHE A 122 22.92 -6.16 7.53
N LYS A 123 23.12 -5.98 6.21
CA LYS A 123 24.25 -6.60 5.52
C LYS A 123 25.60 -6.12 6.09
N ARG A 124 25.71 -4.81 6.36
CA ARG A 124 26.93 -4.21 6.93
C ARG A 124 27.18 -4.62 8.39
N LEU A 125 26.15 -4.99 9.14
CA LEU A 125 26.29 -5.51 10.50
C LEU A 125 26.77 -6.98 10.51
N SER A 126 26.40 -7.78 9.51
CA SER A 126 26.86 -9.17 9.38
C SER A 126 28.30 -9.29 8.89
N GLU A 127 28.84 -8.27 8.23
CA GLU A 127 30.23 -8.25 7.74
C GLU A 127 31.23 -7.69 8.79
N ASN A 128 30.72 -7.09 9.88
CA ASN A 128 31.52 -6.48 10.95
C ASN A 128 31.53 -7.31 12.25
N VAL A 129 31.02 -8.55 12.22
CA VAL A 129 31.09 -9.55 13.31
C VAL A 129 31.95 -10.70 12.82
#